data_AF-A0A0A2EYG0-F1
#
_entry.id   AF-A0A0A2EYG0-F1
#
_cell.length_a   1.000
_cell.length_b   1.000
_cell.length_c   1.000
_cell.angle_alpha   90.00
_cell.angle_beta   90.00
_cell.angle_gamma   90.00
#
_symmetry.space_group_name_H-M   'P 1'
#
loop_
_entity.id
_entity.type
_entity.pdbx_description
1 polymer ?
#
loop_
_entity_poly.entity_id
_entity_poly.type
_entity_poly.pdbx_seq_one_letter_code
_entity_poly.pdbx_strand_id
1 'polypeptide(L)'
;MKPLKTNARITEVADVGARLLILLGRETTPADDKILKPLFVEIQTLTDQLSQAIKSDRALSQLDEADTLRDDVIRRIGKILQGYVASPITSIQQAATKLNTVFDKYGVSVARENYATESAHIESLLKDFANPSLSEYIKILPGVTEIIAMLAAAQKDFNDHRVTYEQALAFQSSQLKSAELKKRLLQRINASLLPYLGSLKSLNQKEYFPFIEGVSQIISNTNSGITARSKKPDNTTKPI
;
A
#
# COMPACT_ATOMS: atom_id res chain seq x y z
N MET A 1 -23.54 -5.28 -25.94
CA MET A 1 -22.97 -4.65 -24.73
C MET A 1 -21.51 -4.35 -24.97
N LYS A 2 -20.96 -3.23 -24.45
CA LYS A 2 -19.53 -2.91 -24.60
C LYS A 2 -18.70 -3.75 -23.61
N PRO A 3 -17.50 -4.23 -23.98
CA PRO A 3 -16.62 -4.91 -23.05
C PRO A 3 -16.00 -3.93 -22.04
N LEU A 4 -15.63 -4.43 -20.87
CA LEU A 4 -14.76 -3.70 -19.95
C LEU A 4 -13.38 -3.52 -20.59
N LYS A 5 -12.84 -2.31 -20.58
CA LYS A 5 -11.54 -2.02 -21.21
C LYS A 5 -10.41 -2.82 -20.56
N THR A 6 -9.55 -3.43 -21.39
CA THR A 6 -8.42 -4.26 -20.95
C THR A 6 -7.32 -3.48 -20.23
N ASN A 7 -7.23 -2.17 -20.49
CA ASN A 7 -6.33 -1.24 -19.80
C ASN A 7 -6.88 -0.70 -18.47
N ALA A 8 -7.96 -1.28 -17.93
CA ALA A 8 -8.42 -1.02 -16.57
C ALA A 8 -7.31 -1.31 -15.54
N ARG A 9 -7.20 -0.51 -14.48
CA ARG A 9 -6.30 -0.76 -13.35
C ARG A 9 -6.81 -1.92 -12.51
N ILE A 10 -5.93 -2.55 -11.73
CA ILE A 10 -6.28 -3.63 -10.80
C ILE A 10 -7.47 -3.23 -9.91
N THR A 11 -7.43 -2.03 -9.33
CA THR A 11 -8.50 -1.50 -8.46
C THR A 11 -9.83 -1.29 -9.20
N GLU A 12 -9.80 -0.88 -10.47
CA GLU A 12 -11.02 -0.71 -11.28
C GLU A 12 -11.67 -2.05 -11.62
N VAL A 13 -10.85 -3.09 -11.88
CA VAL A 13 -11.36 -4.44 -12.14
C VAL A 13 -11.93 -5.07 -10.86
N ALA A 14 -11.29 -4.85 -9.70
CA ALA A 14 -11.81 -5.28 -8.40
C ALA A 14 -13.15 -4.61 -8.07
N ASP A 15 -13.28 -3.29 -8.27
CA ASP A 15 -14.54 -2.55 -8.07
C ASP A 15 -15.67 -3.08 -8.95
N VAL A 16 -15.38 -3.34 -10.23
CA VAL A 16 -16.38 -3.94 -11.13
C VAL A 16 -16.81 -5.30 -10.62
N GLY A 17 -15.88 -6.18 -10.23
CA GLY A 17 -16.21 -7.48 -9.64
C GLY A 17 -17.15 -7.35 -8.44
N ALA A 18 -16.82 -6.49 -7.48
CA ALA A 18 -17.63 -6.24 -6.28
C ALA A 18 -19.03 -5.72 -6.61
N ARG A 19 -19.14 -4.74 -7.52
CA ARG A 19 -20.44 -4.17 -7.92
C ARG A 19 -21.30 -5.17 -8.69
N LEU A 20 -20.70 -6.06 -9.49
CA LEU A 20 -21.42 -7.13 -10.18
C LEU A 20 -21.99 -8.14 -9.17
N LEU A 21 -21.24 -8.49 -8.12
CA LEU A 21 -21.69 -9.41 -7.06
C LEU A 21 -22.86 -8.81 -6.26
N ILE A 22 -22.76 -7.53 -5.90
CA ILE A 22 -23.85 -6.79 -5.24
C ILE A 22 -25.10 -6.76 -6.14
N LEU A 23 -24.92 -6.53 -7.44
CA LEU A 23 -26.04 -6.52 -8.39
C LEU A 23 -26.70 -7.90 -8.48
N LEU A 24 -25.92 -8.98 -8.57
CA LEU A 24 -26.46 -10.35 -8.58
C LEU A 24 -27.27 -10.64 -7.31
N GLY A 25 -26.77 -10.24 -6.15
CA GLY A 25 -27.46 -10.43 -4.87
C GLY A 25 -28.80 -9.69 -4.73
N ARG A 26 -29.13 -8.77 -5.65
CA ARG A 26 -30.41 -8.05 -5.68
C ARG A 26 -31.45 -8.70 -6.59
N GLU A 27 -31.06 -9.70 -7.38
CA GLU A 27 -31.87 -10.27 -8.46
C GLU A 27 -32.02 -11.78 -8.27
N THR A 28 -33.24 -12.28 -8.08
CA THR A 28 -33.48 -13.71 -7.79
C THR A 28 -33.24 -14.61 -9.01
N THR A 29 -33.84 -14.28 -10.15
CA THR A 29 -33.72 -15.11 -11.37
C THR A 29 -32.28 -15.24 -11.87
N PRO A 30 -31.48 -14.17 -12.01
CA PRO A 30 -30.07 -14.29 -12.37
C PRO A 30 -29.22 -15.02 -11.32
N ALA A 31 -29.56 -14.92 -10.03
CA ALA A 31 -28.82 -15.59 -8.96
C ALA A 31 -28.99 -17.12 -8.96
N ASP A 32 -30.14 -17.62 -9.41
CA ASP A 32 -30.42 -19.07 -9.52
C ASP A 32 -30.18 -19.64 -10.93
N ASP A 33 -29.77 -18.82 -11.88
CA ASP A 33 -29.41 -19.24 -13.22
C ASP A 33 -28.23 -20.23 -13.21
N LYS A 34 -28.40 -21.36 -13.91
CA LYS A 34 -27.44 -22.48 -13.90
C LYS A 34 -26.07 -22.14 -14.48
N ILE A 35 -25.96 -21.08 -15.27
CA ILE A 35 -24.71 -20.61 -15.88
C ILE A 35 -24.13 -19.44 -15.09
N LEU A 36 -24.96 -18.47 -14.68
CA LEU A 36 -24.50 -17.31 -13.92
C LEU A 36 -24.04 -17.70 -12.52
N LYS A 37 -24.75 -18.58 -11.83
CA LYS A 37 -24.43 -18.98 -10.46
C LYS A 37 -22.99 -19.49 -10.30
N PRO A 38 -22.51 -20.52 -11.03
CA PRO A 38 -21.12 -20.95 -10.93
C PRO A 38 -20.13 -19.90 -11.45
N LEU A 39 -20.47 -19.15 -12.50
CA LEU A 39 -19.61 -18.07 -13.01
C LEU A 39 -19.38 -16.98 -11.95
N PHE A 40 -20.40 -16.63 -11.18
CA PHE A 40 -20.31 -15.63 -10.13
C PHE A 40 -19.59 -16.11 -8.88
N VAL A 41 -19.59 -17.41 -8.59
CA VAL A 41 -18.69 -18.00 -7.57
C VAL A 41 -17.22 -17.81 -7.97
N GLU A 42 -16.89 -18.00 -9.25
CA GLU A 42 -15.54 -17.74 -9.74
C GLU A 42 -15.19 -16.25 -9.72
N ILE A 43 -16.12 -15.37 -10.13
CA ILE A 43 -15.94 -13.92 -10.05
C ILE A 43 -15.75 -13.46 -8.60
N GLN A 44 -16.51 -14.00 -7.64
CA GLN A 44 -16.35 -13.73 -6.21
C GLN A 44 -14.94 -14.11 -5.75
N THR A 45 -14.53 -15.34 -6.02
CA THR A 45 -13.20 -15.84 -5.64
C THR A 45 -12.08 -14.97 -6.21
N LEU A 46 -12.14 -14.62 -7.50
CA LEU A 46 -11.15 -13.76 -8.14
C LEU A 46 -11.17 -12.33 -7.59
N THR A 47 -12.36 -11.79 -7.28
CA THR A 47 -12.53 -10.45 -6.71
C THR A 47 -11.96 -10.38 -5.30
N ASP A 48 -12.20 -11.40 -4.48
CA ASP A 48 -11.66 -11.49 -3.12
C ASP A 48 -10.14 -11.61 -3.12
N GLN A 49 -9.60 -12.51 -3.95
CA GLN A 49 -8.14 -12.66 -4.12
C GLN A 49 -7.51 -11.36 -4.60
N LEU A 50 -8.12 -10.67 -5.58
CA LEU A 50 -7.60 -9.40 -6.08
C LEU A 50 -7.65 -8.31 -5.01
N SER A 51 -8.71 -8.28 -4.20
CA SER A 51 -8.86 -7.34 -3.09
C SER A 51 -7.83 -7.58 -1.99
N GLN A 52 -7.52 -8.84 -1.68
CA GLN A 52 -6.45 -9.18 -0.74
C GLN A 52 -5.08 -8.79 -1.30
N ALA A 53 -4.82 -9.07 -2.58
CA ALA A 53 -3.57 -8.68 -3.21
C ALA A 53 -3.36 -7.15 -3.20
N ILE A 54 -4.41 -6.35 -3.42
CA ILE A 54 -4.37 -4.88 -3.28
C ILE A 54 -4.00 -4.46 -1.85
N LYS A 55 -4.54 -5.14 -0.83
CA LYS A 55 -4.20 -4.86 0.59
C LYS A 55 -2.73 -5.15 0.87
N SER A 56 -2.22 -6.28 0.38
CA SER A 56 -0.80 -6.65 0.53
C SER A 56 0.12 -5.65 -0.16
N ASP A 57 -0.19 -5.26 -1.40
CA ASP A 57 0.58 -4.26 -2.15
C ASP A 57 0.60 -2.91 -1.41
N ARG A 58 -0.53 -2.52 -0.80
CA ARG A 58 -0.62 -1.30 0.02
C ARG A 58 0.21 -1.42 1.30
N ALA A 59 0.14 -2.56 2.00
CA ALA A 59 0.90 -2.78 3.23
C ALA A 59 2.41 -2.71 2.97
N LEU A 60 2.88 -3.26 1.83
CA LEU A 60 4.27 -3.11 1.40
C LEU A 60 4.65 -1.65 1.13
N SER A 61 3.83 -0.93 0.37
CA SER A 61 4.09 0.49 0.08
C SER A 61 4.19 1.33 1.35
N GLN A 62 3.33 1.07 2.35
CA GLN A 62 3.36 1.79 3.63
C GLN A 62 4.58 1.41 4.47
N LEU A 63 5.02 0.15 4.42
CA LEU A 63 6.25 -0.30 5.05
C LEU A 63 7.48 0.41 4.44
N ASP A 64 7.56 0.50 3.10
CA ASP A 64 8.65 1.19 2.39
C ASP A 64 8.69 2.69 2.71
N GLU A 65 7.52 3.34 2.83
CA GLU A 65 7.41 4.74 3.24
C GLU A 65 7.91 4.95 4.68
N ALA A 66 7.50 4.08 5.61
CA ALA A 66 7.95 4.13 7.00
C ALA A 66 9.45 3.87 7.15
N ASP A 67 9.99 2.93 6.37
CA ASP A 67 11.42 2.63 6.29
C ASP A 67 12.22 3.84 5.80
N THR A 68 11.77 4.47 4.71
CA THR A 68 12.38 5.69 4.16
C THR A 68 12.43 6.82 5.19
N LEU A 69 11.35 6.99 5.98
CA LEU A 69 11.30 7.99 7.03
C LEU A 69 12.32 7.69 8.14
N ARG A 70 12.39 6.45 8.61
CA ARG A 70 13.33 5.99 9.64
C ARG A 70 14.78 6.25 9.23
N ASP A 71 15.11 5.84 8.01
CA ASP A 71 16.36 6.09 7.32
C ASP A 71 16.76 7.57 7.32
N ASP A 72 15.82 8.43 6.92
CA ASP A 72 16.03 9.87 6.85
C ASP A 72 16.27 10.48 8.22
N VAL A 73 15.57 10.01 9.26
CA VAL A 73 15.78 10.48 10.63
C VAL A 73 17.17 10.09 11.14
N ILE A 74 17.64 8.87 10.89
CA ILE A 74 19.01 8.45 11.24
C ILE A 74 20.06 9.33 10.58
N ARG A 75 19.90 9.62 9.28
CA ARG A 75 20.82 10.52 8.55
C ARG A 75 20.79 11.94 9.13
N ARG A 76 19.62 12.44 9.52
CA ARG A 76 19.46 13.77 10.14
C ARG A 76 20.14 13.85 11.50
N ILE A 77 20.01 12.83 12.34
CA ILE A 77 20.71 12.76 13.64
C ILE A 77 22.22 12.89 13.43
N GLY A 78 22.79 12.08 12.53
CA GLY A 78 24.23 12.14 12.24
C GLY A 78 24.68 13.54 11.79
N LYS A 79 23.92 14.19 10.90
CA LYS A 79 24.23 15.55 10.43
C LYS A 79 24.13 16.60 11.55
N ILE A 80 23.10 16.51 12.40
CA ILE A 80 22.91 17.44 13.52
C ILE A 80 24.07 17.30 14.52
N LEU A 81 24.42 16.07 14.89
CA LEU A 81 25.51 15.82 15.83
C LEU A 81 26.86 16.28 15.26
N GLN A 82 27.15 15.99 13.99
CA GLN A 82 28.36 16.49 13.32
C GLN A 82 28.41 18.02 13.29
N GLY A 83 27.29 18.68 13.01
CA GLY A 83 27.19 20.14 13.05
C GLY A 83 27.52 20.71 14.43
N TYR A 84 27.01 20.09 15.50
CA TYR A 84 27.32 20.52 16.86
C TYR A 84 28.74 20.17 17.32
N VAL A 85 29.31 19.06 16.85
CA VAL A 85 30.73 18.71 17.10
C VAL A 85 31.67 19.78 16.52
N ALA A 86 31.31 20.38 15.39
CA ALA A 86 32.06 21.48 14.77
C ALA A 86 31.79 22.87 15.40
N SER A 87 30.95 22.96 16.45
CA SER A 87 30.59 24.23 17.07
C SER A 87 31.79 24.91 17.75
N PRO A 88 31.94 26.25 17.64
CA PRO A 88 32.97 27.00 18.37
C PRO A 88 32.61 27.19 19.86
N ILE A 89 31.40 26.84 20.29
CA ILE A 89 30.95 26.98 21.68
C ILE A 89 31.32 25.70 22.43
N THR A 90 32.26 25.81 23.38
CA THR A 90 32.86 24.67 24.10
C THR A 90 31.83 23.73 24.73
N SER A 91 30.79 24.27 25.39
CA SER A 91 29.75 23.45 26.02
C SER A 91 28.94 22.63 25.01
N ILE A 92 28.60 23.23 23.87
CA ILE A 92 27.89 22.57 22.76
C ILE A 92 28.77 21.49 22.13
N GLN A 93 30.03 21.83 21.80
CA GLN A 93 30.97 20.88 21.22
C GLN A 93 31.19 19.66 22.12
N GLN A 94 31.38 19.86 23.43
CA GLN A 94 31.59 18.77 24.38
C GLN A 94 30.36 17.86 24.49
N ALA A 95 29.16 18.45 24.63
CA ALA A 95 27.91 17.69 24.67
C ALA A 95 27.71 16.87 23.38
N ALA A 96 27.95 17.48 22.22
CA ALA A 96 27.81 16.84 20.93
C ALA A 96 28.84 15.73 20.71
N THR A 97 30.08 15.92 21.13
CA THR A 97 31.12 14.89 21.03
C THR A 97 30.74 13.64 21.83
N LYS A 98 30.16 13.81 23.02
CA LYS A 98 29.67 12.70 23.85
C LYS A 98 28.53 11.95 23.16
N LEU A 99 27.54 12.66 22.63
CA LEU A 99 26.41 12.05 21.94
C LEU A 99 26.81 11.42 20.59
N ASN A 100 27.72 12.05 19.84
CA ASN A 100 28.24 11.50 18.59
C ASN A 100 29.01 10.20 18.83
N THR A 101 29.78 10.10 19.91
CA THR A 101 30.47 8.85 20.29
C THR A 101 29.48 7.71 20.52
N VAL A 102 28.32 7.99 21.11
CA VAL A 102 27.25 7.01 21.28
C VAL A 102 26.64 6.63 19.93
N PHE A 103 26.32 7.62 19.11
CA PHE A 103 25.76 7.42 17.77
C PHE A 103 26.70 6.62 16.85
N ASP A 104 28.01 6.89 16.88
CA ASP A 104 29.01 6.26 16.00
C ASP A 104 29.18 4.75 16.21
N LYS A 105 28.75 4.21 17.36
CA LYS A 105 28.68 2.74 17.57
C LYS A 105 27.76 2.05 16.56
N TYR A 106 26.78 2.78 16.06
CA TYR A 106 25.75 2.33 15.12
C TYR A 106 25.99 2.98 13.75
N GLY A 107 26.05 4.32 13.74
CA GLY A 107 26.33 5.13 12.56
C GLY A 107 25.21 5.19 11.54
N VAL A 108 25.41 5.99 10.49
CA VAL A 108 24.43 6.15 9.40
C VAL A 108 24.31 4.91 8.51
N SER A 109 25.23 3.95 8.62
CA SER A 109 25.20 2.68 7.88
C SER A 109 24.06 1.77 8.29
N VAL A 110 23.48 1.96 9.48
CA VAL A 110 22.29 1.24 9.96
C VAL A 110 21.12 1.38 8.99
N ALA A 111 20.98 2.55 8.36
CA ALA A 111 19.99 2.85 7.30
C ALA A 111 20.25 2.14 5.95
N ARG A 112 21.09 1.10 5.93
CA ARG A 112 21.39 0.26 4.75
C ARG A 112 21.32 -1.22 5.09
N GLU A 113 21.00 -1.55 6.34
CA GLU A 113 20.91 -2.92 6.79
C GLU A 113 19.56 -3.51 6.39
N ASN A 114 19.40 -4.82 6.59
CA ASN A 114 18.07 -5.41 6.47
C ASN A 114 17.20 -4.97 7.67
N TYR A 115 15.89 -5.01 7.49
CA TYR A 115 14.91 -4.59 8.50
C TYR A 115 15.10 -5.15 9.90
N ALA A 116 15.55 -6.40 10.04
CA ALA A 116 15.75 -7.00 11.35
C ALA A 116 16.97 -6.43 12.06
N THR A 117 18.10 -6.34 11.34
CA THR A 117 19.34 -5.78 11.87
C THR A 117 19.16 -4.28 12.16
N GLU A 118 18.55 -3.53 11.24
CA GLU A 118 18.33 -2.11 11.40
C GLU A 118 17.47 -1.81 12.64
N SER A 119 16.31 -2.48 12.77
CA SER A 119 15.45 -2.31 13.95
C SER A 119 16.21 -2.61 15.25
N ALA A 120 17.02 -3.67 15.29
CA ALA A 120 17.79 -4.03 16.49
C ALA A 120 18.83 -2.97 16.86
N HIS A 121 19.50 -2.38 15.87
CA HIS A 121 20.46 -1.30 16.07
C HIS A 121 19.77 0.01 16.50
N ILE A 122 18.64 0.36 15.89
CA ILE A 122 17.89 1.57 16.26
C ILE A 122 17.33 1.46 17.69
N GLU A 123 16.76 0.31 18.06
CA GLU A 123 16.30 0.05 19.42
C GLU A 123 17.45 0.15 20.44
N SER A 124 18.63 -0.36 20.09
CA SER A 124 19.83 -0.25 20.92
C SER A 124 20.32 1.20 21.03
N LEU A 125 20.32 1.96 19.93
CA LEU A 125 20.67 3.38 19.91
C LEU A 125 19.72 4.22 20.78
N LEU A 126 18.41 3.98 20.67
CA LEU A 126 17.41 4.67 21.48
C LEU A 126 17.59 4.37 22.98
N LYS A 127 17.92 3.12 23.34
CA LYS A 127 18.26 2.75 24.73
C LYS A 127 19.53 3.44 25.22
N ASP A 128 20.56 3.51 24.39
CA ASP A 128 21.79 4.22 24.72
C ASP A 128 21.52 5.71 24.94
N PHE A 129 20.69 6.36 24.09
CA PHE A 129 20.29 7.76 24.28
C PHE A 129 19.39 7.99 25.51
N ALA A 130 18.62 6.99 25.91
CA ALA A 130 17.81 7.05 27.13
C ALA A 130 18.64 6.91 28.43
N ASN A 131 19.96 6.67 28.33
CA ASN A 131 20.82 6.60 29.50
C ASN A 131 20.77 7.94 30.28
N PRO A 132 20.43 7.93 31.59
CA PRO A 132 20.31 9.16 32.39
C PRO A 132 21.57 10.04 32.39
N SER A 133 22.75 9.44 32.23
CA SER A 133 24.02 10.18 32.12
C SER A 133 24.13 11.08 30.89
N LEU A 134 23.26 10.90 29.88
CA LEU A 134 23.22 11.70 28.66
C LEU A 134 22.18 12.82 28.68
N SER A 135 21.25 12.81 29.64
CA SER A 135 20.12 13.77 29.70
C SER A 135 20.58 15.23 29.65
N GLU A 136 21.60 15.59 30.43
CA GLU A 136 22.09 16.97 30.47
C GLU A 136 22.77 17.37 29.15
N TYR A 137 23.48 16.45 28.48
CA TYR A 137 24.06 16.72 27.16
C TYR A 137 23.00 16.90 26.08
N ILE A 138 21.92 16.11 26.13
CA ILE A 138 20.79 16.23 25.20
C ILE A 138 20.10 17.59 25.34
N LYS A 139 19.89 18.06 26.58
CA LYS A 139 19.25 19.37 26.84
C LYS A 139 20.09 20.57 26.35
N ILE A 140 21.42 20.44 26.32
CA ILE A 140 22.32 21.50 25.84
C ILE A 140 22.17 21.73 24.32
N LEU A 141 21.74 20.72 23.57
CA LEU A 141 21.69 20.75 22.11
C LEU A 141 20.25 20.93 21.61
N PRO A 142 19.87 22.14 21.12
CA PRO A 142 18.53 22.38 20.60
C PRO A 142 18.14 21.37 19.50
N GLY A 143 16.90 20.89 19.51
CA GLY A 143 16.42 19.96 18.48
C GLY A 143 16.85 18.50 18.66
N VAL A 144 17.80 18.19 19.57
CA VAL A 144 18.26 16.81 19.78
C VAL A 144 17.21 15.96 20.50
N THR A 145 16.49 16.53 21.46
CA THR A 145 15.36 15.84 22.12
C THR A 145 14.29 15.46 21.10
N GLU A 146 13.94 16.39 20.22
CA GLU A 146 12.91 16.25 19.22
C GLU A 146 13.29 15.22 18.15
N ILE A 147 14.51 15.25 17.63
CA ILE A 147 14.96 14.30 16.59
C ILE A 147 15.08 12.86 17.16
N ILE A 148 15.43 12.69 18.44
CA ILE A 148 15.42 11.37 19.10
C ILE A 148 13.98 10.86 19.25
N ALA A 149 13.04 11.73 19.65
CA ALA A 149 11.63 11.37 19.72
C ALA A 149 11.05 11.03 18.34
N MET A 150 11.47 11.74 17.28
CA MET A 150 11.11 11.41 15.90
C MET A 150 11.64 10.04 15.49
N LEU A 151 12.86 9.66 15.89
CA LEU A 151 13.41 8.34 15.59
C LEU A 151 12.60 7.24 16.29
N ALA A 152 12.27 7.44 17.57
CA ALA A 152 11.43 6.51 18.32
C ALA A 152 10.05 6.33 17.68
N ALA A 153 9.44 7.43 17.23
CA ALA A 153 8.16 7.39 16.52
C ALA A 153 8.27 6.66 15.18
N ALA A 154 9.29 6.96 14.37
CA ALA A 154 9.52 6.31 13.09
C ALA A 154 9.80 4.80 13.24
N GLN A 155 10.59 4.40 14.24
CA GLN A 155 10.86 2.98 14.53
C GLN A 155 9.59 2.24 14.97
N LYS A 156 8.74 2.87 15.80
CA LYS A 156 7.46 2.29 16.20
C LYS A 156 6.53 2.13 15.00
N ASP A 157 6.39 3.17 14.19
CA ASP A 157 5.53 3.16 13.00
C ASP A 157 5.97 2.09 11.98
N PHE A 158 7.28 1.97 11.76
CA PHE A 158 7.87 0.89 10.96
C PHE A 158 7.50 -0.50 11.50
N ASN A 159 7.65 -0.73 12.81
CA ASN A 159 7.31 -2.02 13.42
C ASN A 159 5.81 -2.35 13.25
N ASP A 160 4.93 -1.37 13.42
CA ASP A 160 3.48 -1.55 13.25
C ASP A 160 3.12 -1.90 11.78
N HIS A 161 3.75 -1.21 10.81
CA HIS A 161 3.59 -1.51 9.38
C HIS A 161 4.19 -2.85 8.98
N ARG A 162 5.32 -3.25 9.56
CA ARG A 162 5.97 -4.52 9.29
C ARG A 162 5.09 -5.70 9.70
N VAL A 163 4.49 -5.65 10.89
CA VAL A 163 3.53 -6.68 11.34
C VAL A 163 2.33 -6.77 10.39
N THR A 164 1.80 -5.62 9.95
CA THR A 164 0.69 -5.57 9.00
C THR A 164 1.05 -6.21 7.66
N TYR A 165 2.25 -5.94 7.15
CA TYR A 165 2.75 -6.55 5.92
C TYR A 165 2.98 -8.06 6.06
N GLU A 166 3.60 -8.51 7.15
CA GLU A 166 3.82 -9.94 7.43
C GLU A 166 2.48 -10.70 7.53
N GLN A 167 1.47 -10.11 8.16
CA GLN A 167 0.10 -10.65 8.16
C GLN A 167 -0.47 -10.75 6.74
N ALA A 168 -0.32 -9.70 5.92
CA ALA A 168 -0.81 -9.70 4.54
C ALA A 168 -0.10 -10.75 3.65
N LEU A 169 1.20 -10.97 3.86
CA LEU A 169 1.97 -12.01 3.15
C LEU A 169 1.53 -13.43 3.53
N ALA A 170 1.23 -13.68 4.81
CA ALA A 170 0.77 -14.98 5.26
C ALA A 170 -0.49 -15.44 4.49
N PHE A 171 -1.39 -14.50 4.17
CA PHE A 171 -2.58 -14.76 3.35
C PHE A 171 -2.28 -14.92 1.85
N GLN A 172 -1.20 -14.34 1.33
CA GLN A 172 -0.92 -14.25 -0.11
C GLN A 172 0.04 -15.34 -0.63
N SER A 173 0.78 -16.03 0.25
CA SER A 173 1.85 -16.99 -0.11
C SER A 173 1.44 -18.15 -1.05
N SER A 174 0.14 -18.41 -1.21
CA SER A 174 -0.42 -19.43 -2.12
C SER A 174 -1.25 -18.86 -3.28
N GLN A 175 -1.33 -17.53 -3.41
CA GLN A 175 -2.21 -16.87 -4.37
C GLN A 175 -1.47 -16.35 -5.61
N LEU A 176 -2.22 -16.19 -6.70
CA LEU A 176 -1.72 -15.62 -7.94
C LEU A 176 -1.36 -14.13 -7.75
N LYS A 177 -0.39 -13.64 -8.54
CA LYS A 177 -0.04 -12.21 -8.56
C LYS A 177 -1.23 -11.35 -9.00
N SER A 178 -1.32 -10.11 -8.48
CA SER A 178 -2.40 -9.14 -8.76
C SER A 178 -2.66 -8.96 -10.27
N ALA A 179 -1.62 -8.94 -11.10
CA ALA A 179 -1.73 -8.80 -12.55
C ALA A 179 -2.42 -10.01 -13.22
N GLU A 180 -2.12 -11.23 -12.76
CA GLU A 180 -2.72 -12.46 -13.28
C GLU A 180 -4.18 -12.60 -12.81
N LEU A 181 -4.46 -12.28 -11.55
CA LEU A 181 -5.82 -12.19 -11.02
C LEU A 181 -6.69 -11.20 -11.82
N LYS A 182 -6.16 -9.99 -12.08
CA LYS A 182 -6.82 -9.00 -12.94
C LYS A 182 -7.14 -9.58 -14.33
N LYS A 183 -6.18 -10.26 -14.96
CA LYS A 183 -6.37 -10.85 -16.30
C LYS A 183 -7.49 -11.89 -16.30
N ARG A 184 -7.50 -12.79 -15.31
CA ARG A 184 -8.54 -13.83 -15.16
C ARG A 184 -9.91 -13.23 -14.91
N LEU A 185 -10.01 -12.23 -14.04
CA LEU A 185 -11.28 -11.56 -13.76
C LEU A 185 -11.81 -10.82 -15.01
N LEU A 186 -10.94 -10.12 -15.74
CA LEU A 186 -11.29 -9.52 -17.03
C LEU A 186 -11.79 -10.55 -18.04
N GLN A 187 -11.16 -11.73 -18.08
CA GLN A 187 -11.59 -12.81 -18.97
C GLN A 187 -12.98 -13.33 -18.58
N ARG A 188 -13.25 -13.57 -17.29
CA ARG A 188 -14.59 -14.01 -16.84
C ARG A 188 -15.67 -12.98 -17.15
N ILE A 189 -15.38 -11.69 -16.98
CA ILE A 189 -16.32 -10.63 -17.33
C ILE A 189 -16.52 -10.61 -18.87
N ASN A 190 -15.47 -10.34 -19.64
CA ASN A 190 -15.60 -10.02 -21.06
C ASN A 190 -15.89 -11.22 -21.95
N ALA A 191 -15.36 -12.40 -21.62
CA ALA A 191 -15.44 -13.59 -22.47
C ALA A 191 -16.47 -14.62 -21.99
N SER A 192 -17.01 -14.49 -20.77
CA SER A 192 -18.01 -15.41 -20.24
C SER A 192 -19.33 -14.70 -19.89
N LEU A 193 -19.29 -13.69 -19.02
CA LEU A 193 -20.50 -12.99 -18.57
C LEU A 193 -21.18 -12.22 -19.71
N LEU A 194 -20.47 -11.32 -20.40
CA LEU A 194 -21.11 -10.46 -21.41
C LEU A 194 -21.68 -11.23 -22.61
N PRO A 195 -21.01 -12.26 -23.16
CA PRO A 195 -21.59 -13.08 -24.22
C PRO A 195 -22.86 -13.82 -23.80
N TYR A 196 -22.88 -14.35 -22.57
CA TYR A 196 -24.07 -15.03 -22.05
C TYR A 196 -25.26 -14.06 -21.90
N LEU A 197 -25.02 -12.89 -21.30
CA LEU A 197 -26.05 -11.84 -21.19
C LEU A 197 -26.51 -11.32 -22.56
N GLY A 198 -25.61 -11.24 -23.54
CA GLY A 198 -25.96 -10.91 -24.92
C GLY A 198 -26.89 -11.96 -25.56
N SER A 199 -26.68 -13.23 -25.24
CA SER A 199 -27.53 -14.34 -25.72
C SER A 199 -28.92 -14.27 -25.08
N LEU A 200 -29.01 -14.08 -23.76
CA LEU A 200 -30.30 -13.89 -23.06
C LEU A 200 -31.09 -12.69 -23.58
N LYS A 201 -30.40 -11.57 -23.87
CA LYS A 201 -31.02 -10.39 -24.49
C LYS A 201 -31.56 -10.71 -25.89
N SER A 202 -30.82 -11.46 -26.70
CA SER A 202 -31.22 -11.82 -28.07
C SER A 202 -32.39 -12.81 -28.09
N LEU A 203 -32.48 -13.68 -27.08
CA LEU A 203 -33.61 -14.59 -26.86
C LEU A 203 -34.82 -13.91 -26.21
N ASN A 204 -34.74 -12.60 -25.92
CA ASN A 204 -35.81 -11.81 -25.30
C ASN A 204 -36.27 -12.35 -23.94
N GLN A 205 -35.33 -12.88 -23.14
CA GLN A 205 -35.60 -13.35 -21.77
C GLN A 205 -35.76 -12.14 -20.82
N LYS A 206 -36.99 -11.61 -20.75
CA LYS A 206 -37.30 -10.32 -20.11
C LYS A 206 -36.97 -10.28 -18.63
N GLU A 207 -37.06 -11.42 -17.96
CA GLU A 207 -36.74 -11.57 -16.53
C GLU A 207 -35.25 -11.30 -16.20
N TYR A 208 -34.37 -11.25 -17.21
CA TYR A 208 -32.96 -10.88 -17.04
C TYR A 208 -32.65 -9.42 -17.39
N PHE A 209 -33.62 -8.67 -17.94
CA PHE A 209 -33.35 -7.32 -18.47
C PHE A 209 -32.84 -6.33 -17.41
N PRO A 210 -33.42 -6.26 -16.19
CA PRO A 210 -32.91 -5.38 -15.14
C PRO A 210 -31.43 -5.65 -14.83
N PHE A 211 -31.06 -6.93 -14.70
CA PHE A 211 -29.69 -7.35 -14.46
C PHE A 211 -28.76 -6.99 -15.63
N ILE A 212 -29.18 -7.25 -16.87
CA ILE A 212 -28.40 -6.96 -18.08
C ILE A 212 -28.11 -5.46 -18.21
N GLU A 213 -29.10 -4.60 -17.94
CA GLU A 213 -28.94 -3.15 -17.98
C GLU A 213 -28.07 -2.67 -16.81
N GLY A 214 -28.22 -3.25 -15.61
CA GLY A 214 -27.34 -2.97 -14.47
C GLY A 214 -25.87 -3.29 -14.77
N VAL A 215 -25.57 -4.46 -15.35
CA VAL A 215 -24.22 -4.85 -15.77
C VAL A 215 -23.68 -3.87 -16.83
N SER A 216 -24.52 -3.50 -17.80
CA SER A 216 -24.16 -2.54 -18.85
C SER A 216 -23.79 -1.17 -18.27
N GLN A 217 -24.54 -0.69 -17.28
CA GLN A 217 -24.29 0.59 -16.62
C GLN A 217 -22.99 0.55 -15.79
N ILE A 218 -22.74 -0.54 -15.05
CA ILE A 218 -21.49 -0.73 -14.30
C ILE A 218 -20.28 -0.59 -15.23
N ILE A 219 -20.28 -1.33 -16.35
CA ILE A 219 -19.18 -1.32 -17.32
C ILE A 219 -19.04 0.04 -18.00
N SER A 220 -20.16 0.67 -18.37
CA SER A 220 -20.15 1.99 -19.01
C SER A 220 -19.52 3.05 -18.10
N ASN A 221 -19.90 3.07 -16.82
CA ASN A 221 -19.35 4.00 -15.84
C ASN A 221 -17.84 3.81 -15.67
N THR A 222 -17.39 2.56 -15.50
CA THR A 222 -15.96 2.26 -15.34
C THR A 222 -15.16 2.63 -16.60
N ASN A 223 -15.65 2.28 -17.79
CA ASN A 223 -15.00 2.64 -19.05
C ASN A 223 -14.91 4.15 -19.27
N SER A 224 -15.91 4.90 -18.80
CA SER A 224 -15.91 6.36 -18.86
C SER A 224 -14.84 6.94 -17.93
N GLY A 225 -14.72 6.43 -16.70
CA GLY A 225 -13.64 6.79 -15.76
C GLY A 225 -12.24 6.51 -16.33
N ILE A 226 -12.03 5.34 -16.94
CA ILE A 226 -10.76 4.98 -17.61
C ILE A 226 -10.41 6.00 -18.71
N THR A 227 -11.42 6.39 -19.49
CA THR A 227 -11.23 7.36 -20.59
C THR A 227 -10.90 8.76 -20.06
N ALA A 228 -11.61 9.21 -19.03
CA ALA A 228 -11.34 10.50 -18.40
C ALA A 228 -9.92 10.58 -17.83
N ARG A 229 -9.45 9.50 -17.18
CA ARG A 229 -8.08 9.40 -16.69
C ARG A 229 -7.05 9.51 -17.80
N SER A 230 -7.25 8.83 -18.94
CA SER A 230 -6.29 8.87 -20.05
C SER A 230 -6.14 10.23 -20.74
N LYS A 231 -7.06 11.18 -20.47
CA LYS A 231 -7.03 12.54 -21.02
C LYS A 231 -6.37 13.57 -20.10
N LYS A 232 -6.05 13.22 -18.85
CA LYS A 232 -5.33 14.14 -17.96
C LYS A 232 -3.84 14.18 -18.36
N PRO A 233 -3.26 15.35 -18.63
CA PRO A 233 -1.82 15.46 -18.89
C PRO A 233 -1.02 15.02 -17.66
N ASP A 234 0.11 14.36 -17.91
CA ASP A 234 1.01 13.88 -16.87
C ASP A 234 1.71 15.08 -16.23
N ASN A 235 1.32 15.44 -15.00
CA ASN A 235 1.89 16.57 -14.27
C ASN A 235 3.23 16.17 -13.60
N THR A 236 4.12 15.53 -14.37
CA THR A 236 5.44 15.08 -13.92
C THR A 236 6.59 16.00 -14.35
N THR A 237 6.29 17.23 -14.78
CA THR A 237 7.29 18.30 -14.79
C THR A 237 7.34 18.97 -13.42
N LYS A 238 8.22 18.48 -12.53
CA LYS A 238 8.69 19.27 -11.38
C LYS A 238 9.34 20.56 -11.91
N PRO A 239 9.03 21.74 -11.35
CA PRO A 239 9.86 22.92 -11.58
C PRO A 239 11.26 22.66 -11.03
N ILE A 240 12.27 23.04 -11.82
CA ILE A 240 13.69 23.06 -11.47
C ILE A 240 13.94 24.04 -10.33
#